data_AF-M6REU9-F1
#
_entry.id   AF-M6REU9-F1
#
_cell.length_a   1.000
_cell.length_b   1.000
_cell.length_c   1.000
_cell.angle_alpha   90.00
_cell.angle_beta   90.00
_cell.angle_gamma   90.00
#
_symmetry.space_group_name_H-M   'P 1'
#
loop_
_entity.id
_entity.type
_entity.pdbx_description
1 polymer ?
#
loop_
_entity_poly.entity_id
_entity_poly.type
_entity_poly.pdbx_seq_one_letter_code
_entity_poly.pdbx_strand_id
1 'polypeptide(L)'
;MSDDGFSSAVLNSIHFDPETREVSNVFGLNHEIIFEKDSYPSGEDVEETEENSSELYDFIYDMEEGKYSIYYQEEKIEGKDLHVHTKLLLFAKMIREIVDKLLLDERFARFPKVFPFYVLVNSEECYSYTQELFFLEILPSIELQSLRENPNFTSYETSSKIENSISAKEEFLFYLKFLDQQDSREFQTLLRIVDSNPEFQSILEELALDSLNYNFEDEELARVRDFEPYLFSSFFWKLAQFNPKSHLENARSFQNKVFSVPHLRWLIHTK
;
A
#
# COMPACT_ATOMS: atom_id res chain seq x y z
N MET A 1 -6.99 -19.34 25.44
CA MET A 1 -6.93 -19.03 24.00
C MET A 1 -6.51 -17.58 23.96
N SER A 2 -5.31 -17.27 23.44
CA SER A 2 -4.72 -15.94 23.56
C SER A 2 -5.53 -14.93 22.74
N ASP A 3 -5.85 -13.81 23.36
CA ASP A 3 -6.46 -12.62 22.78
C ASP A 3 -5.48 -11.90 21.84
N ASP A 4 -4.98 -12.59 20.81
CA ASP A 4 -4.15 -11.98 19.74
C ASP A 4 -5.02 -11.19 18.73
N GLY A 5 -6.16 -10.66 19.19
CA GLY A 5 -7.13 -9.89 18.43
C GLY A 5 -6.97 -8.37 18.59
N PHE A 6 -5.77 -7.90 18.94
CA PHE A 6 -5.49 -6.47 19.06
C PHE A 6 -5.20 -5.84 17.71
N SER A 7 -5.76 -4.64 17.51
CA SER A 7 -5.65 -3.85 16.28
C SER A 7 -4.18 -3.71 15.85
N SER A 8 -3.88 -4.26 14.68
CA SER A 8 -2.57 -4.18 14.03
C SER A 8 -2.61 -3.13 12.93
N ALA A 9 -1.85 -2.04 13.07
CA ALA A 9 -1.64 -1.13 11.94
C ALA A 9 -0.59 -1.72 11.01
N VAL A 10 -0.85 -1.75 9.71
CA VAL A 10 0.11 -2.23 8.71
C VAL A 10 0.85 -1.05 8.10
N LEU A 11 2.18 -1.05 8.22
CA LEU A 11 3.00 -0.09 7.49
C LEU A 11 3.12 -0.52 6.03
N ASN A 12 2.68 0.37 5.13
CA ASN A 12 2.72 0.19 3.69
C ASN A 12 3.37 1.40 3.01
N SER A 13 4.18 1.15 1.99
CA SER A 13 4.65 2.19 1.08
C SER A 13 3.58 2.49 0.02
N ILE A 14 3.28 3.77 -0.17
CA ILE A 14 2.32 4.27 -1.16
C ILE A 14 2.93 5.42 -1.96
N HIS A 15 2.45 5.60 -3.18
CA HIS A 15 2.62 6.80 -3.96
C HIS A 15 1.46 7.74 -3.63
N PHE A 16 1.81 8.94 -3.19
CA PHE A 16 0.87 10.01 -2.93
C PHE A 16 1.21 11.17 -3.86
N ASP A 17 0.24 11.56 -4.70
CA ASP A 17 0.36 12.75 -5.53
C ASP A 17 -0.21 13.95 -4.76
N PRO A 18 0.62 14.90 -4.31
CA PRO A 18 0.15 16.04 -3.53
C PRO A 18 -0.70 17.04 -4.33
N GLU A 19 -0.63 17.04 -5.67
CA GLU A 19 -1.45 17.92 -6.51
C GLU A 19 -2.88 17.40 -6.64
N THR A 20 -3.02 16.10 -6.91
CA THR A 20 -4.33 15.45 -7.11
C THR A 20 -4.92 14.91 -5.81
N ARG A 21 -4.10 14.76 -4.76
CA ARG A 21 -4.39 14.06 -3.50
C ARG A 21 -4.75 12.59 -3.67
N GLU A 22 -4.37 12.00 -4.80
CA GLU A 22 -4.59 10.59 -5.08
C GLU A 22 -3.49 9.73 -4.46
N VAL A 23 -3.91 8.62 -3.88
CA VAL A 23 -3.02 7.58 -3.35
C VAL A 23 -3.09 6.38 -4.28
N SER A 24 -1.94 5.91 -4.72
CA SER A 24 -1.79 4.61 -5.36
C SER A 24 -0.71 3.81 -4.62
N ASN A 25 -0.82 2.49 -4.55
CA ASN A 25 0.21 1.70 -3.86
C ASN A 25 1.59 1.91 -4.54
N VAL A 26 2.75 1.81 -3.88
CA VAL A 26 4.11 1.79 -4.51
C VAL A 26 5.08 0.90 -3.73
N PHE A 27 6.23 0.58 -4.34
CA PHE A 27 7.32 -0.27 -3.84
C PHE A 27 7.63 -0.14 -2.34
N GLY A 28 7.68 -1.30 -1.69
CA GLY A 28 8.72 -1.64 -0.71
C GLY A 28 8.80 -0.78 0.56
N LEU A 29 7.91 -1.09 1.50
CA LEU A 29 8.13 -1.32 2.94
C LEU A 29 6.79 -1.88 3.37
N ASN A 30 6.64 -3.20 3.28
CA ASN A 30 5.33 -3.82 3.47
C ASN A 30 5.41 -4.85 4.58
N HIS A 31 4.38 -4.85 5.41
CA HIS A 31 4.04 -5.90 6.38
C HIS A 31 4.77 -5.83 7.73
N GLU A 32 5.14 -4.64 8.20
CA GLU A 32 5.36 -4.47 9.65
C GLU A 32 4.02 -4.17 10.33
N ILE A 33 3.66 -5.05 11.27
CA ILE A 33 2.50 -4.92 12.14
C ILE A 33 2.92 -4.09 13.35
N ILE A 34 2.27 -2.96 13.55
CA ILE A 34 2.37 -2.17 14.77
C ILE A 34 1.21 -2.56 15.67
N PHE A 35 1.50 -2.95 16.91
CA PHE A 35 0.48 -3.41 17.84
C PHE A 35 -0.09 -2.23 18.64
N GLU A 36 -1.38 -2.28 18.97
CA GLU A 36 -2.04 -1.24 19.76
C GLU A 36 -1.33 -0.93 21.09
N LYS A 37 -0.74 -1.95 21.73
CA LYS A 37 0.04 -1.80 22.98
C LYS A 37 1.22 -0.83 22.85
N ASP A 38 1.77 -0.67 21.64
CA ASP A 38 2.91 0.21 21.37
C ASP A 38 2.49 1.70 21.37
N SER A 39 1.19 1.96 21.31
CA SER A 39 0.61 3.31 21.11
C SER A 39 0.28 4.04 22.41
N TYR A 40 0.35 3.35 23.55
CA TYR A 40 0.17 3.97 24.86
C TYR A 40 1.54 4.21 25.49
N PRO A 41 1.74 5.34 26.18
CA PRO A 41 2.97 5.57 26.91
C PRO A 41 3.17 4.41 27.89
N SER A 42 4.28 3.69 27.77
CA SER A 42 4.70 2.71 28.76
C SER A 42 4.81 3.44 30.09
N GLY A 43 3.90 3.17 31.03
CA GLY A 43 4.11 3.58 32.41
C GLY A 43 5.48 3.07 32.84
N GLU A 44 6.31 3.95 33.41
CA GLU A 44 7.59 3.57 34.00
C GLU A 44 7.39 2.36 34.92
N ASP A 45 8.00 1.21 34.61
CA ASP A 45 8.24 0.09 35.52
C ASP A 45 7.18 -0.13 36.62
N VAL A 46 5.90 -0.24 36.25
CA VAL A 46 4.88 -0.75 37.16
C VAL A 46 4.52 -2.13 36.66
N GLU A 47 4.74 -3.14 37.50
CA GLU A 47 4.21 -4.48 37.30
C GLU A 47 2.77 -4.35 36.80
N GLU A 48 2.50 -4.86 35.59
CA GLU A 48 1.18 -4.84 34.97
C GLU A 48 0.18 -5.57 35.88
N THR A 49 -0.46 -4.83 36.78
CA THR A 49 -1.70 -5.25 37.42
C THR A 49 -2.84 -4.65 36.62
N GLU A 50 -3.89 -5.46 36.40
CA GLU A 50 -5.12 -5.12 35.65
C GLU A 50 -5.79 -3.80 36.08
N GLU A 51 -5.41 -3.24 37.23
CA GLU A 51 -5.98 -2.01 37.80
C GLU A 51 -5.27 -0.71 37.36
N ASN A 52 -4.11 -0.78 36.69
CA ASN A 52 -3.35 0.41 36.27
C ASN A 52 -3.45 0.71 34.76
N SER A 53 -4.35 0.06 34.03
CA SER A 53 -4.65 0.39 32.63
C SER A 53 -5.42 1.72 32.54
N SER A 54 -4.69 2.81 32.78
CA SER A 54 -4.78 4.12 32.13
C SER A 54 -6.15 4.81 32.18
N GLU A 55 -6.30 5.81 33.07
CA GLU A 55 -7.40 6.80 33.02
C GLU A 55 -7.59 7.42 31.60
N LEU A 56 -6.53 7.45 30.78
CA LEU A 56 -6.60 7.89 29.38
C LEU A 56 -7.34 6.89 28.48
N TYR A 57 -7.16 5.59 28.73
CA TYR A 57 -7.89 4.53 28.02
C TYR A 57 -9.39 4.63 28.33
N ASP A 58 -9.73 4.71 29.62
CA ASP A 58 -11.12 4.88 30.06
C ASP A 58 -11.76 6.15 29.50
N PHE A 59 -11.05 7.28 29.50
CA PHE A 59 -11.54 8.53 28.92
C PHE A 59 -11.86 8.42 27.43
N ILE A 60 -11.01 7.72 26.66
CA ILE A 60 -11.14 7.57 25.22
C ILE A 60 -12.38 6.72 24.87
N TYR A 61 -12.63 5.63 25.61
CA TYR A 61 -13.82 4.80 25.41
C TYR A 61 -15.10 5.44 25.99
N ASP A 62 -15.03 6.07 27.17
CA ASP A 62 -16.14 6.87 27.72
C ASP A 62 -16.60 7.96 26.73
N MET A 63 -15.66 8.55 25.98
CA MET A 63 -15.95 9.49 24.90
C MET A 63 -16.64 8.81 23.71
N GLU A 64 -16.19 7.64 23.27
CA GLU A 64 -16.85 6.85 22.21
C GLU A 64 -18.31 6.53 22.58
N GLU A 65 -18.55 6.15 23.83
CA GLU A 65 -19.88 5.84 24.38
C GLU A 65 -20.79 7.07 24.57
N GLY A 66 -20.26 8.27 24.32
CA GLY A 66 -21.02 9.53 24.41
C GLY A 66 -21.29 9.98 25.85
N LYS A 67 -20.48 9.54 26.82
CA LYS A 67 -20.54 10.01 28.22
C LYS A 67 -20.28 11.51 28.33
N TYR A 68 -19.52 12.06 27.38
CA TYR A 68 -19.23 13.48 27.27
C TYR A 68 -20.00 14.13 26.12
N SER A 69 -20.58 15.31 26.36
CA SER A 69 -21.16 16.14 25.31
C SER A 69 -20.12 17.16 24.84
N ILE A 70 -19.47 16.88 23.71
CA ILE A 70 -18.40 17.70 23.15
C ILE A 70 -18.96 18.53 21.99
N TYR A 71 -18.62 19.81 21.96
CA TYR A 71 -19.10 20.77 20.96
C TYR A 71 -17.94 21.52 20.30
N TYR A 72 -18.04 21.74 18.99
CA TYR A 72 -17.15 22.61 18.22
C TYR A 72 -17.99 23.55 17.36
N GLN A 73 -17.73 24.86 17.45
CA GLN A 73 -18.51 25.88 16.73
C GLN A 73 -20.04 25.71 16.90
N GLU A 74 -20.49 25.42 18.12
CA GLU A 74 -21.89 25.17 18.49
C GLU A 74 -22.50 23.85 17.96
N GLU A 75 -21.77 23.09 17.14
CA GLU A 75 -22.18 21.77 16.68
C GLU A 75 -21.73 20.70 17.67
N LYS A 76 -22.64 19.79 18.04
CA LYS A 76 -22.30 18.62 18.84
C LYS A 76 -21.51 17.66 17.96
N ILE A 77 -20.31 17.31 18.38
CA ILE A 77 -19.52 16.28 17.68
C ILE A 77 -19.90 14.91 18.25
N GLU A 78 -20.08 13.93 17.37
CA GLU A 78 -20.30 12.55 17.77
C GLU A 78 -19.05 11.99 18.46
N GLY A 79 -19.24 11.38 19.64
CA GLY A 79 -18.16 10.84 20.46
C GLY A 79 -17.32 9.79 19.73
N LYS A 80 -17.96 9.02 18.84
CA LYS A 80 -17.31 8.03 17.97
C LYS A 80 -16.30 8.63 16.99
N ASP A 81 -16.65 9.75 16.36
CA ASP A 81 -15.75 10.41 15.43
C ASP A 81 -14.56 11.01 16.18
N LEU A 82 -14.81 11.61 17.36
CA LEU A 82 -13.73 12.11 18.24
C LEU A 82 -12.83 11.00 18.76
N HIS A 83 -13.37 9.83 19.08
CA HIS A 83 -12.62 8.65 19.45
C HIS A 83 -11.60 8.28 18.37
N VAL A 84 -12.05 8.18 17.11
CA VAL A 84 -11.18 7.87 15.96
C VAL A 84 -10.10 8.94 15.77
N HIS A 85 -10.47 10.23 15.75
CA HIS A 85 -9.49 11.31 15.63
C HIS A 85 -8.46 11.29 16.76
N THR A 86 -8.89 11.02 18.00
CA THR A 86 -8.00 10.94 19.16
C THR A 86 -7.04 9.77 19.05
N LYS A 87 -7.52 8.58 18.66
CA LYS A 87 -6.67 7.40 18.41
C LYS A 87 -5.64 7.67 17.31
N LEU A 88 -6.05 8.25 16.20
CA LEU A 88 -5.13 8.62 15.10
C LEU A 88 -4.05 9.62 15.55
N LEU A 89 -4.40 10.59 16.40
CA LEU A 89 -3.43 11.52 16.98
C LEU A 89 -2.43 10.82 17.92
N LEU A 90 -2.87 9.83 18.70
CA LEU A 90 -1.98 9.01 19.53
C LEU A 90 -1.03 8.18 18.67
N PHE A 91 -1.55 7.51 17.63
CA PHE A 91 -0.73 6.78 16.67
C PHE A 91 0.28 7.69 15.97
N ALA A 92 -0.11 8.92 15.60
CA ALA A 92 0.78 9.86 14.92
C ALA A 92 2.04 10.15 15.73
N LYS A 93 1.96 10.24 17.06
CA LYS A 93 3.13 10.43 17.92
C LYS A 93 4.08 9.23 17.85
N MET A 94 3.56 8.02 18.06
CA MET A 94 4.36 6.80 17.98
C MET A 94 4.95 6.59 16.58
N ILE A 95 4.16 6.77 15.52
CA ILE A 95 4.62 6.67 14.13
C ILE A 95 5.73 7.68 13.86
N ARG A 96 5.65 8.90 14.40
CA ARG A 96 6.74 9.88 14.27
C ARG A 96 8.03 9.37 14.89
N GLU A 97 7.98 8.78 16.07
CA GLU A 97 9.16 8.20 16.72
C GLU A 97 9.76 7.04 15.89
N ILE A 98 8.93 6.17 15.32
CA ILE A 98 9.35 5.09 14.42
C ILE A 98 10.05 5.69 13.18
N VAL A 99 9.44 6.69 12.55
CA VAL A 99 10.01 7.36 11.37
C VAL A 99 11.35 8.02 11.71
N ASP A 100 11.46 8.70 12.85
CA ASP A 100 12.72 9.31 13.29
C ASP A 100 13.83 8.25 13.47
N LYS A 101 13.50 7.04 13.95
CA LYS A 101 14.44 5.92 14.00
C LYS A 101 14.80 5.39 12.62
N LEU A 102 13.81 5.21 11.73
CA LEU A 102 14.04 4.80 10.35
C LEU A 102 14.94 5.81 9.61
N LEU A 103 14.77 7.10 9.87
CA LEU A 103 15.58 8.14 9.25
C LEU A 103 17.08 8.01 9.58
N LEU A 104 17.42 7.39 10.71
CA LEU A 104 18.80 7.11 11.12
C LEU A 104 19.35 5.78 10.55
N ASP A 105 18.52 4.93 9.95
CA ASP A 105 18.93 3.66 9.35
C ASP A 105 19.52 3.88 7.94
N GLU A 106 20.72 3.34 7.71
CA GLU A 106 21.41 3.48 6.43
C GLU A 106 20.68 2.78 5.28
N ARG A 107 20.05 1.62 5.52
CA ARG A 107 19.29 0.87 4.52
C ARG A 107 18.09 1.68 4.08
N PHE A 108 17.41 2.33 5.03
CA PHE A 108 16.32 3.23 4.71
C PHE A 108 16.82 4.45 3.91
N ALA A 109 17.98 5.01 4.24
CA ALA A 109 18.57 6.13 3.49
C ALA A 109 18.93 5.80 2.03
N ARG A 110 19.34 4.56 1.77
CA ARG A 110 19.68 4.06 0.42
C ARG A 110 18.46 3.76 -0.44
N PHE A 111 17.28 3.61 0.16
CA PHE A 111 16.04 3.41 -0.59
C PHE A 111 15.71 4.66 -1.42
N PRO A 112 15.50 4.54 -2.75
CA PRO A 112 15.12 5.67 -3.60
C PRO A 112 13.81 6.31 -3.12
N LYS A 113 13.83 7.62 -2.90
CA LYS A 113 12.65 8.37 -2.45
C LYS A 113 12.68 9.80 -2.96
N VAL A 114 11.49 10.32 -3.25
CA VAL A 114 11.29 11.72 -3.65
C VAL A 114 11.06 12.55 -2.39
N PHE A 115 11.68 13.72 -2.34
CA PHE A 115 11.43 14.72 -1.31
C PHE A 115 10.58 15.87 -1.88
N PRO A 116 9.61 16.42 -1.12
CA PRO A 116 9.28 16.07 0.26
C PRO A 116 8.67 14.68 0.41
N PHE A 117 9.06 14.00 1.50
CA PHE A 117 8.56 12.68 1.87
C PHE A 117 7.47 12.83 2.93
N TYR A 118 6.33 12.19 2.72
CA TYR A 118 5.14 12.32 3.56
C TYR A 118 4.87 11.06 4.37
N VAL A 119 4.35 11.24 5.58
CA VAL A 119 3.90 10.14 6.44
C VAL A 119 2.40 10.33 6.69
N LEU A 120 1.61 9.35 6.29
CA LEU A 120 0.16 9.40 6.30
C LEU A 120 -0.39 8.23 7.12
N VAL A 121 -1.43 8.48 7.91
CA VAL A 121 -2.19 7.43 8.61
C VAL A 121 -3.54 7.27 7.94
N ASN A 122 -3.84 6.07 7.43
CA ASN A 122 -5.14 5.77 6.81
C ASN A 122 -6.20 5.57 7.90
N SER A 123 -7.33 6.26 7.79
CA SER A 123 -8.47 6.08 8.71
C SER A 123 -9.32 4.84 8.41
N GLU A 124 -9.14 4.17 7.27
CA GLU A 124 -9.93 3.00 6.85
C GLU A 124 -9.90 1.85 7.85
N GLU A 125 -8.76 1.63 8.52
CA GLU A 125 -8.62 0.56 9.50
C GLU A 125 -9.06 0.98 10.92
N CYS A 126 -9.55 2.22 11.10
CA CYS A 126 -10.08 2.66 12.39
C CYS A 126 -11.55 2.28 12.54
N TYR A 127 -11.82 1.38 13.48
CA TYR A 127 -13.18 0.96 13.84
C TYR A 127 -14.10 2.18 14.09
N SER A 128 -15.35 2.05 13.66
CA SER A 128 -16.46 2.93 14.04
C SER A 128 -16.49 4.34 13.41
N TYR A 129 -15.58 4.70 12.49
CA TYR A 129 -15.66 6.00 11.81
C TYR A 129 -16.86 6.07 10.88
N THR A 130 -17.70 7.10 11.05
CA THR A 130 -18.98 7.20 10.33
C THR A 130 -18.97 8.14 9.13
N GLN A 131 -17.86 8.85 8.91
CA GLN A 131 -17.71 9.84 7.83
C GLN A 131 -16.82 9.30 6.68
N GLU A 132 -16.51 10.17 5.72
CA GLU A 132 -15.64 9.84 4.59
C GLU A 132 -14.21 9.55 5.04
N LEU A 133 -13.67 8.42 4.57
CA LEU A 133 -12.29 8.04 4.83
C LEU A 133 -11.32 9.16 4.42
N PHE A 134 -10.34 9.40 5.29
CA PHE A 134 -9.30 10.40 5.10
C PHE A 134 -7.92 9.85 5.48
N PHE A 135 -6.88 10.57 5.06
CA PHE A 135 -5.51 10.37 5.50
C PHE A 135 -5.12 11.48 6.48
N LEU A 136 -4.65 11.10 7.68
CA LEU A 136 -4.05 12.03 8.61
C LEU A 136 -2.56 12.21 8.25
N GLU A 137 -2.19 13.40 7.79
CA GLU A 137 -0.79 13.75 7.55
C GLU A 137 -0.05 14.05 8.86
N ILE A 138 1.10 13.41 9.05
CA ILE A 138 1.99 13.68 10.18
C ILE A 138 2.97 14.79 9.79
N LEU A 139 2.67 16.00 10.26
CA LEU A 139 3.48 17.18 9.99
C LEU A 139 4.74 17.27 10.89
N PRO A 140 5.80 17.95 10.43
CA PRO A 140 6.01 18.39 9.04
C PRO A 140 6.38 17.22 8.13
N SER A 141 6.12 17.39 6.82
CA SER A 141 6.75 16.58 5.77
C SER A 141 8.27 16.61 5.92
N ILE A 142 8.91 15.51 5.54
CA ILE A 142 10.36 15.39 5.66
C ILE A 142 10.96 15.98 4.41
N GLU A 143 11.70 17.07 4.58
CA GLU A 143 12.42 17.73 3.50
C GLU A 143 13.84 17.19 3.42
N LEU A 144 14.41 17.03 2.22
CA LEU A 144 15.81 16.62 2.08
C LEU A 144 16.74 17.55 2.90
N GLN A 145 16.46 18.86 2.88
CA GLN A 145 17.25 19.86 3.61
C GLN A 145 17.15 19.71 5.14
N SER A 146 16.05 19.16 5.65
CA SER A 146 15.92 18.89 7.09
C SER A 146 16.86 17.78 7.58
N LEU A 147 17.36 16.95 6.66
CA LEU A 147 18.25 15.83 6.96
C LEU A 147 19.75 16.19 6.89
N ARG A 148 20.12 17.48 6.74
CA ARG A 148 21.53 17.90 6.59
C ARG A 148 22.46 17.42 7.70
N GLU A 149 21.95 17.31 8.93
CA GLU A 149 22.72 16.86 10.10
C GLU A 149 22.64 15.33 10.30
N ASN A 150 21.87 14.62 9.47
CA ASN A 150 21.74 13.17 9.53
C ASN A 150 23.05 12.50 9.08
N PRO A 151 23.56 11.47 9.79
CA PRO A 151 24.79 10.78 9.43
C PRO A 151 24.74 10.13 8.03
N ASN A 152 23.55 9.82 7.53
CA ASN A 152 23.32 9.21 6.22
C ASN A 152 22.88 10.24 5.15
N PHE A 153 23.06 11.54 5.38
CA PHE A 153 22.59 12.60 4.46
C PHE A 153 23.03 12.37 3.00
N THR A 154 24.30 12.02 2.77
CA THR A 154 24.82 11.74 1.41
C THR A 154 24.05 10.61 0.73
N SER A 155 23.64 9.58 1.48
CA SER A 155 22.83 8.48 0.94
C SER A 155 21.46 8.95 0.53
N TYR A 156 20.79 9.77 1.35
CA TYR A 156 19.50 10.40 0.99
C TYR A 156 19.63 11.34 -0.22
N GLU A 157 20.68 12.14 -0.25
CA GLU A 157 20.93 13.06 -1.36
C GLU A 157 21.19 12.30 -2.66
N THR A 158 21.91 11.18 -2.60
CA THR A 158 22.21 10.33 -3.76
C THR A 158 20.98 9.54 -4.21
N SER A 159 20.22 8.96 -3.27
CA SER A 159 19.03 8.17 -3.59
C SER A 159 17.85 9.01 -4.07
N SER A 160 17.84 10.32 -3.76
CA SER A 160 16.86 11.29 -4.28
C SER A 160 17.24 11.92 -5.62
N LYS A 161 18.53 11.88 -5.99
CA LYS A 161 19.00 12.22 -7.34
C LYS A 161 18.66 11.04 -8.26
N ILE A 162 17.41 10.98 -8.71
CA ILE A 162 16.94 9.99 -9.68
C ILE A 162 17.66 10.24 -11.02
N GLU A 163 18.87 9.71 -11.16
CA GLU A 163 19.53 9.49 -12.47
C GLU A 163 19.57 8.01 -12.84
N ASN A 164 19.27 7.11 -11.89
CA ASN A 164 18.93 5.73 -12.24
C ASN A 164 17.44 5.71 -12.58
N SER A 165 17.13 5.65 -13.87
CA SER A 165 15.80 5.22 -14.33
C SER A 165 15.43 3.98 -13.54
N ILE A 166 14.28 3.99 -12.86
CA ILE A 166 13.66 2.76 -12.34
C ILE A 166 13.76 1.74 -13.47
N SER A 167 14.27 0.55 -13.17
CA SER A 167 14.51 -0.40 -14.25
C SER A 167 13.17 -0.71 -14.92
N ALA A 168 13.18 -0.95 -16.24
CA ALA A 168 11.95 -1.29 -16.95
C ALA A 168 11.23 -2.50 -16.32
N LYS A 169 11.99 -3.40 -15.67
CA LYS A 169 11.47 -4.55 -14.92
C LYS A 169 10.72 -4.13 -13.65
N GLU A 170 11.27 -3.19 -12.88
CA GLU A 170 10.57 -2.66 -11.70
C GLU A 170 9.30 -1.90 -12.13
N GLU A 171 9.38 -1.01 -13.12
CA GLU A 171 8.18 -0.35 -13.63
C GLU A 171 7.14 -1.36 -14.13
N PHE A 172 7.57 -2.38 -14.87
CA PHE A 172 6.70 -3.47 -15.31
C PHE A 172 5.99 -4.15 -14.13
N LEU A 173 6.74 -4.66 -13.14
CA LEU A 173 6.17 -5.34 -11.97
C LEU A 173 5.21 -4.45 -11.18
N PHE A 174 5.48 -3.14 -11.14
CA PHE A 174 4.61 -2.16 -10.51
C PHE A 174 3.27 -2.05 -11.24
N TYR A 175 3.32 -1.83 -12.56
CA TYR A 175 2.10 -1.57 -13.33
C TYR A 175 1.25 -2.82 -13.54
N LEU A 176 1.81 -4.03 -13.36
CA LEU A 176 1.06 -5.29 -13.39
C LEU A 176 -0.17 -5.28 -12.48
N LYS A 177 -0.13 -4.58 -11.34
CA LYS A 177 -1.25 -4.61 -10.40
C LYS A 177 -2.51 -3.90 -10.90
N PHE A 178 -2.39 -3.13 -11.97
CA PHE A 178 -3.49 -2.37 -12.59
C PHE A 178 -4.05 -3.08 -13.82
N LEU A 179 -3.79 -4.37 -13.98
CA LEU A 179 -4.27 -5.18 -15.12
C LEU A 179 -5.80 -5.17 -15.27
N ASP A 180 -6.53 -4.98 -14.18
CA ASP A 180 -7.99 -4.87 -14.13
C ASP A 180 -8.52 -3.46 -14.44
N GLN A 181 -7.66 -2.43 -14.40
CA GLN A 181 -8.03 -1.02 -14.58
C GLN A 181 -7.70 -0.51 -16.00
N GLN A 182 -8.36 -1.04 -17.02
CA GLN A 182 -8.00 -0.78 -18.44
C GLN A 182 -8.00 0.70 -18.88
N ASP A 183 -8.79 1.55 -18.19
CA ASP A 183 -8.91 2.97 -18.50
C ASP A 183 -7.91 3.86 -17.74
N SER A 184 -7.11 3.26 -16.83
CA SER A 184 -6.15 4.01 -16.01
C SER A 184 -4.89 4.40 -16.79
N ARG A 185 -4.21 5.45 -16.32
CA ARG A 185 -2.93 5.89 -16.88
C ARG A 185 -1.85 4.81 -16.70
N GLU A 186 -1.96 4.07 -15.61
CA GLU A 186 -1.09 2.99 -15.16
C GLU A 186 -1.15 1.82 -16.14
N PHE A 187 -2.36 1.41 -16.54
CA PHE A 187 -2.55 0.37 -17.56
C PHE A 187 -1.98 0.80 -18.91
N GLN A 188 -2.19 2.07 -19.32
CA GLN A 188 -1.60 2.60 -20.55
C GLN A 188 -0.06 2.64 -20.48
N THR A 189 0.50 2.83 -19.29
CA THR A 189 1.94 2.81 -19.07
C THR A 189 2.48 1.38 -19.15
N LEU A 190 1.78 0.39 -18.57
CA LEU A 190 2.09 -1.03 -18.72
C LEU A 190 2.16 -1.46 -20.19
N LEU A 191 1.17 -1.07 -21.00
CA LEU A 191 1.17 -1.36 -22.45
C LEU A 191 2.44 -0.85 -23.14
N ARG A 192 2.88 0.37 -22.83
CA ARG A 192 4.09 0.97 -23.42
C ARG A 192 5.37 0.26 -22.99
N ILE A 193 5.45 -0.11 -21.71
CA ILE A 193 6.61 -0.82 -21.16
C ILE A 193 6.73 -2.20 -21.82
N VAL A 194 5.63 -2.95 -21.92
CA VAL A 194 5.63 -4.29 -22.52
C VAL A 194 5.82 -4.25 -24.05
N ASP A 195 5.32 -3.22 -24.73
CA ASP A 195 5.60 -3.01 -26.16
C ASP A 195 7.10 -2.73 -26.41
N SER A 196 7.74 -1.98 -25.52
CA SER A 196 9.15 -1.58 -25.65
C SER A 196 10.13 -2.68 -25.19
N ASN A 197 9.67 -3.67 -24.43
CA ASN A 197 10.51 -4.72 -23.82
C ASN A 197 9.86 -6.10 -24.02
N PRO A 198 10.16 -6.80 -25.14
CA PRO A 198 9.51 -8.07 -25.50
C PRO A 198 9.65 -9.17 -24.45
N GLU A 199 10.72 -9.16 -23.62
CA GLU A 199 10.89 -10.15 -22.56
C GLU A 199 9.75 -10.13 -21.52
N PHE A 200 9.10 -8.99 -21.30
CA PHE A 200 7.99 -8.87 -20.35
C PHE A 200 6.72 -9.58 -20.83
N GLN A 201 6.57 -9.79 -22.15
CA GLN A 201 5.45 -10.56 -22.67
C GLN A 201 5.56 -12.03 -22.28
N SER A 202 6.75 -12.61 -22.39
CA SER A 202 6.99 -13.99 -21.98
C SER A 202 6.72 -14.17 -20.48
N ILE A 203 7.14 -13.20 -19.65
CA ILE A 203 6.87 -13.21 -18.20
C ILE A 203 5.36 -13.12 -17.93
N LEU A 204 4.63 -12.24 -18.62
CA LEU A 204 3.17 -12.17 -18.51
C LEU A 204 2.47 -13.47 -18.93
N GLU A 205 2.93 -14.11 -20.01
CA GLU A 205 2.37 -15.39 -20.45
C GLU A 205 2.60 -16.49 -19.42
N GLU A 206 3.81 -16.57 -18.86
CA GLU A 206 4.18 -17.54 -17.82
C GLU A 206 3.31 -17.33 -16.56
N LEU A 207 3.30 -16.11 -16.00
CA LEU A 207 2.50 -15.75 -14.84
C LEU A 207 1.02 -16.10 -14.99
N ALA A 208 0.47 -15.90 -16.19
CA ALA A 208 -0.93 -16.16 -16.47
C ALA A 208 -1.23 -17.65 -16.73
N LEU A 209 -0.24 -18.44 -17.15
CA LEU A 209 -0.36 -19.91 -17.20
C LEU A 209 -0.21 -20.52 -15.80
N ASP A 210 0.58 -19.88 -14.95
CA ASP A 210 0.79 -20.30 -13.58
C ASP A 210 -0.41 -19.99 -12.70
N SER A 211 -1.12 -18.88 -12.95
CA SER A 211 -2.42 -18.63 -12.31
C SER A 211 -3.48 -19.68 -12.68
N LEU A 212 -3.29 -20.45 -13.75
CA LEU A 212 -4.11 -21.63 -14.08
C LEU A 212 -3.62 -22.90 -13.37
N ASN A 213 -2.32 -23.01 -13.12
CA ASN A 213 -1.66 -24.15 -12.50
C ASN A 213 -1.18 -23.75 -11.09
N TYR A 214 -2.06 -23.84 -10.10
CA TYR A 214 -1.94 -23.54 -8.65
C TYR A 214 -0.63 -23.89 -7.88
N ASN A 215 0.57 -23.75 -8.42
CA ASN A 215 1.83 -24.16 -7.80
C ASN A 215 2.99 -23.21 -8.15
N PHE A 216 3.15 -22.11 -7.41
CA PHE A 216 4.42 -21.37 -7.37
C PHE A 216 4.89 -21.09 -5.94
N GLU A 217 6.14 -21.47 -5.66
CA GLU A 217 6.88 -21.25 -4.41
C GLU A 217 7.74 -19.95 -4.44
N ASP A 218 7.70 -19.13 -5.51
CA ASP A 218 8.52 -17.91 -5.61
C ASP A 218 7.91 -16.70 -4.86
N GLU A 219 8.64 -16.20 -3.85
CA GLU A 219 8.22 -15.07 -3.00
C GLU A 219 8.15 -13.72 -3.77
N GLU A 220 8.98 -13.49 -4.78
CA GLU A 220 9.01 -12.22 -5.53
C GLU A 220 7.73 -11.99 -6.36
N LEU A 221 7.00 -13.06 -6.72
CA LEU A 221 5.82 -13.02 -7.60
C LEU A 221 4.51 -13.34 -6.86
N ALA A 222 4.56 -13.47 -5.52
CA ALA A 222 3.38 -13.75 -4.70
C ALA A 222 2.26 -12.71 -4.84
N ARG A 223 2.58 -11.47 -5.26
CA ARG A 223 1.60 -10.39 -5.50
C ARG A 223 0.77 -10.56 -6.78
N VAL A 224 1.16 -11.48 -7.66
CA VAL A 224 0.43 -11.79 -8.90
C VAL A 224 -0.68 -12.83 -8.67
N ARG A 225 -0.72 -13.43 -7.47
CA ARG A 225 -1.68 -14.48 -7.07
C ARG A 225 -3.15 -14.04 -7.10
N ASP A 226 -3.42 -12.74 -7.13
CA ASP A 226 -4.78 -12.19 -7.12
C ASP A 226 -5.38 -11.95 -8.52
N PHE A 227 -4.60 -12.11 -9.60
CA PHE A 227 -5.09 -11.84 -10.96
C PHE A 227 -5.68 -13.07 -11.64
N GLU A 228 -6.93 -12.96 -12.05
CA GLU A 228 -7.57 -13.99 -12.86
C GLU A 228 -6.95 -14.06 -14.28
N PRO A 229 -6.80 -15.26 -14.86
CA PRO A 229 -6.22 -15.48 -16.20
C PRO A 229 -6.84 -14.62 -17.32
N TYR A 230 -8.12 -14.27 -17.20
CA TYR A 230 -8.82 -13.46 -18.21
C TYR A 230 -8.28 -12.03 -18.30
N LEU A 231 -7.72 -11.49 -17.20
CA LEU A 231 -7.14 -10.14 -17.15
C LEU A 231 -5.91 -10.06 -18.04
N PHE A 232 -5.05 -11.07 -17.97
CA PHE A 232 -3.92 -11.22 -18.88
C PHE A 232 -4.36 -11.39 -20.33
N SER A 233 -5.41 -12.19 -20.59
CA SER A 233 -5.94 -12.36 -21.95
C SER A 233 -6.44 -11.04 -22.53
N SER A 234 -7.17 -10.25 -21.73
CA SER A 234 -7.61 -8.91 -22.11
C SER A 234 -6.42 -8.00 -22.39
N PHE A 235 -5.39 -8.02 -21.53
CA PHE A 235 -4.17 -7.25 -21.72
C PHE A 235 -3.47 -7.58 -23.04
N PHE A 236 -3.26 -8.85 -23.37
CA PHE A 236 -2.64 -9.23 -24.65
C PHE A 236 -3.47 -8.77 -25.86
N TRP A 237 -4.80 -8.81 -25.77
CA TRP A 237 -5.67 -8.24 -26.81
C TRP A 237 -5.54 -6.73 -26.93
N LYS A 238 -5.45 -6.00 -25.82
CA LYS A 238 -5.19 -4.56 -25.83
C LYS A 238 -3.81 -4.23 -26.39
N LEU A 239 -2.79 -5.01 -26.07
CA LEU A 239 -1.45 -4.88 -26.63
C LEU A 239 -1.45 -5.13 -28.14
N ALA A 240 -2.22 -6.12 -28.62
CA ALA A 240 -2.44 -6.34 -30.05
C ALA A 240 -3.27 -5.23 -30.73
N GLN A 241 -4.16 -4.55 -30.03
CA GLN A 241 -4.82 -3.35 -30.56
C GLN A 241 -3.84 -2.17 -30.63
N PHE A 242 -2.96 -2.05 -29.65
CA PHE A 242 -1.95 -1.00 -29.55
C PHE A 242 -0.87 -1.13 -30.63
N ASN A 243 -0.32 -2.33 -30.85
CA ASN A 243 0.64 -2.62 -31.92
C ASN A 243 0.32 -3.98 -32.60
N PRO A 244 -0.60 -3.99 -33.58
CA PRO A 244 -1.14 -5.23 -34.16
C PRO A 244 -0.13 -6.12 -34.88
N LYS A 245 0.90 -5.54 -35.50
CA LYS A 245 1.88 -6.33 -36.25
C LYS A 245 2.78 -7.14 -35.32
N SER A 246 3.09 -6.60 -34.15
CA SER A 246 4.01 -7.23 -33.22
C SER A 246 3.33 -8.27 -32.33
N HIS A 247 2.08 -8.01 -31.92
CA HIS A 247 1.50 -8.73 -30.78
C HIS A 247 0.25 -9.56 -31.09
N LEU A 248 -0.29 -9.49 -32.32
CA LEU A 248 -1.53 -10.21 -32.68
C LEU A 248 -1.39 -11.74 -32.60
N GLU A 249 -0.24 -12.28 -32.99
CA GLU A 249 0.01 -13.72 -32.91
C GLU A 249 0.12 -14.18 -31.45
N ASN A 250 0.80 -13.41 -30.61
CA ASN A 250 0.90 -13.67 -29.17
C ASN A 250 -0.48 -13.63 -28.50
N ALA A 251 -1.30 -12.62 -28.79
CA ALA A 251 -2.65 -12.53 -28.26
C ALA A 251 -3.53 -13.72 -28.66
N ARG A 252 -3.46 -14.17 -29.91
CA ARG A 252 -4.17 -15.36 -30.39
C ARG A 252 -3.66 -16.64 -29.75
N SER A 253 -2.34 -16.79 -29.67
CA SER A 253 -1.68 -17.92 -29.02
C SER A 253 -2.10 -18.03 -27.57
N PHE A 254 -2.02 -16.93 -26.83
CA PHE A 254 -2.40 -16.85 -25.42
C PHE A 254 -3.89 -17.14 -25.22
N GLN A 255 -4.77 -16.50 -26.01
CA GLN A 255 -6.21 -16.78 -25.98
C GLN A 255 -6.49 -18.28 -26.16
N ASN A 256 -5.88 -18.89 -27.18
CA ASN A 256 -6.06 -20.31 -27.44
C ASN A 256 -5.57 -21.16 -26.27
N LYS A 257 -4.41 -20.86 -25.67
CA LYS A 257 -3.89 -21.56 -24.48
C LYS A 257 -4.89 -21.49 -23.33
N VAL A 258 -5.32 -20.29 -22.92
CA VAL A 258 -6.26 -20.09 -21.79
C VAL A 258 -7.60 -20.82 -22.03
N PHE A 259 -8.21 -20.67 -23.20
CA PHE A 259 -9.52 -21.28 -23.48
C PHE A 259 -9.46 -22.74 -23.94
N SER A 260 -8.26 -23.29 -24.17
CA SER A 260 -8.05 -24.72 -24.42
C SER A 260 -7.90 -25.53 -23.13
N VAL A 261 -7.75 -24.87 -21.98
CA VAL A 261 -7.65 -25.53 -20.68
C VAL A 261 -8.99 -26.22 -20.32
N PRO A 262 -9.03 -27.56 -20.13
CA PRO A 262 -10.28 -28.32 -20.03
C PRO A 262 -11.22 -27.92 -18.89
N HIS A 263 -10.70 -27.39 -17.78
CA HIS A 263 -11.48 -26.99 -16.60
C HIS A 263 -12.10 -25.59 -16.72
N LEU A 264 -11.54 -24.69 -17.54
CA LEU A 264 -12.15 -23.37 -17.82
C LEU A 264 -13.30 -23.43 -18.84
N ARG A 265 -13.35 -24.48 -19.68
CA ARG A 265 -14.50 -24.72 -20.58
C ARG A 265 -15.82 -24.88 -19.84
N TRP A 266 -15.80 -25.26 -18.56
CA TRP A 266 -17.01 -25.41 -17.75
C TRP A 266 -17.52 -24.09 -17.16
N LEU A 267 -16.67 -23.07 -16.96
CA LEU A 267 -17.07 -21.79 -16.37
C LEU A 267 -17.78 -20.86 -17.37
N ILE A 268 -17.55 -21.03 -18.68
CA ILE A 268 -18.16 -20.18 -19.74
C ILE A 268 -19.48 -20.77 -20.26
N HIS A 269 -19.97 -21.86 -19.65
CA HIS A 269 -21.25 -22.48 -19.97
C HIS A 269 -22.20 -22.54 -18.79
N THR A 270 -22.48 -21.38 -18.18
CA THR A 270 -23.78 -21.11 -17.57
C THR A 270 -24.08 -19.61 -17.62
N LYS A 271 -25.15 -19.30 -18.36
CA LYS A 271 -25.89 -18.04 -18.56
C LYS A 271 -25.47 -16.79 -17.79
#